data_AF-A0A939SU21-F1
#
_entry.id   AF-A0A939SU21-F1
#
_cell.length_a   1.000
_cell.length_b   1.000
_cell.length_c   1.000
_cell.angle_alpha   90.00
_cell.angle_beta   90.00
_cell.angle_gamma   90.00
#
_symmetry.space_group_name_H-M   'P 1'
#
loop_
_entity.id
_entity.type
_entity.pdbx_description
1 polymer ?
#
loop_
_entity_poly.entity_id
_entity_poly.type
_entity_poly.pdbx_seq_one_letter_code
_entity_poly.pdbx_strand_id
1 'polypeptide(L)'
;MVYANQASRTLSGEMSLNEMRNGIYSTCPETQLQHYLRYLDTMSEIFEVWTLPTANGLQSVYCKTTLIDTEDCGCLLLFEAVKLLAQNQSIHTGSRRYQRRNNGFSLAFYDQYRADAVDRPS
;
A
#
# COMPACT_ATOMS: atom_id res chain seq x y z
N MET A 1 -18.95 3.13 -0.21
CA MET A 1 -18.63 4.41 0.45
C MET A 1 -17.38 4.17 1.29
N VAL A 2 -16.24 4.78 0.95
CA VAL A 2 -15.08 4.79 1.85
C VAL A 2 -15.35 5.89 2.87
N TYR A 3 -15.29 5.58 4.17
CA TYR A 3 -15.30 6.59 5.22
C TYR A 3 -13.98 7.38 5.18
N ALA A 4 -13.80 8.18 4.13
CA ALA A 4 -12.67 9.08 3.97
C ALA A 4 -12.97 10.34 4.77
N ASN A 5 -12.37 10.44 5.95
CA ASN A 5 -12.39 11.66 6.74
C ASN A 5 -11.70 12.81 5.95
N GLN A 6 -11.81 14.04 6.45
CA GLN A 6 -11.23 15.19 5.76
C GLN A 6 -9.73 15.02 5.49
N ALA A 7 -8.99 14.43 6.42
CA ALA A 7 -7.55 14.20 6.28
C ALA A 7 -7.24 13.23 5.12
N SER A 8 -8.00 12.14 4.98
CA SER A 8 -7.85 11.19 3.87
C SER A 8 -8.12 11.84 2.52
N ARG A 9 -9.13 12.72 2.43
CA ARG A 9 -9.43 13.45 1.18
C ARG A 9 -8.35 14.46 0.83
N THR A 10 -7.84 15.18 1.83
CA THR A 10 -6.70 16.08 1.64
C THR A 10 -5.46 15.32 1.17
N LEU A 11 -5.24 14.10 1.70
CA LEU A 11 -4.11 13.26 1.34
C LEU A 11 -4.21 12.70 -0.09
N SER A 12 -5.39 12.23 -0.51
CA SER A 12 -5.59 11.75 -1.89
C SER A 12 -5.66 12.88 -2.91
N GLY A 13 -6.04 14.08 -2.47
CA GLY A 13 -6.42 15.18 -3.36
C GLY A 13 -7.53 14.73 -4.31
N GLU A 14 -7.42 15.13 -5.57
CA GLU A 14 -8.34 14.74 -6.65
C GLU A 14 -7.98 13.39 -7.30
N MET A 15 -6.93 12.70 -6.84
CA MET A 15 -6.54 11.42 -7.43
C MET A 15 -7.52 10.32 -7.06
N SER A 16 -7.98 9.59 -8.08
CA SER A 16 -8.73 8.36 -7.93
C SER A 16 -7.84 7.23 -7.38
N LEU A 17 -8.48 6.21 -6.79
CA LEU A 17 -7.78 4.99 -6.34
C LEU A 17 -6.93 4.38 -7.47
N ASN A 18 -7.43 4.39 -8.70
CA ASN A 18 -6.72 3.85 -9.84
C ASN A 18 -5.47 4.68 -10.19
N GLU A 19 -5.55 6.01 -10.14
CA GLU A 19 -4.40 6.89 -10.36
C GLU A 19 -3.35 6.72 -9.25
N MET A 20 -3.79 6.63 -7.99
CA MET A 20 -2.89 6.43 -6.84
C MET A 20 -2.13 5.09 -6.94
N ARG A 21 -2.79 4.02 -7.40
CA ARG A 21 -2.21 2.67 -7.53
C ARG A 21 -1.34 2.46 -8.77
N ASN A 22 -1.47 3.32 -9.78
CA ASN A 22 -0.72 3.25 -11.03
C ASN A 22 0.25 4.43 -11.23
N GLY A 23 0.44 5.30 -10.23
CA GLY A 23 1.40 6.39 -10.31
C GLY A 23 2.85 5.92 -10.29
N ILE A 24 3.78 6.84 -10.57
CA ILE A 24 5.20 6.56 -10.87
C ILE A 24 5.99 5.82 -9.78
N TYR A 25 5.57 5.91 -8.51
CA TYR A 25 6.21 5.23 -7.38
C TYR A 25 5.43 3.99 -6.94
N SER A 26 4.32 3.68 -7.59
CA SER A 26 3.38 2.67 -7.12
C SER A 26 3.87 1.27 -7.42
N THR A 27 3.75 0.39 -6.45
CA THR A 27 4.03 -1.04 -6.58
C THR A 27 2.90 -1.81 -5.90
N CYS A 28 2.07 -2.45 -6.72
CA CYS A 28 0.93 -3.23 -6.27
C CYS A 28 1.12 -4.71 -6.70
N PRO A 29 0.86 -5.69 -5.83
CA PRO A 29 0.95 -7.12 -6.18
C PRO A 29 -0.01 -7.53 -7.30
N GLU A 30 -1.16 -6.87 -7.38
CA GLU A 30 -2.22 -7.19 -8.34
C GLU A 30 -2.82 -5.93 -8.95
N THR A 31 -3.13 -6.01 -10.25
CA THR A 31 -3.76 -4.91 -11.00
C THR A 31 -5.27 -4.88 -10.78
N GLN A 32 -5.90 -6.05 -10.64
CA GLN A 32 -7.34 -6.19 -10.42
C GLN A 32 -7.65 -6.45 -8.95
N LEU A 33 -8.56 -5.64 -8.38
CA LEU A 33 -8.91 -5.73 -6.95
C LEU A 33 -9.48 -7.09 -6.55
N GLN A 34 -10.26 -7.74 -7.43
CA GLN A 34 -10.86 -9.05 -7.14
C GLN A 34 -9.81 -10.16 -6.87
N HIS A 35 -8.58 -10.02 -7.37
CA HIS A 35 -7.53 -11.01 -7.15
C HIS A 35 -6.98 -10.97 -5.72
N TYR A 36 -7.17 -9.87 -5.00
CA TYR A 36 -6.74 -9.75 -3.60
C TYR A 36 -7.44 -10.76 -2.70
N LEU A 37 -8.69 -11.13 -3.01
CA LEU A 37 -9.44 -12.11 -2.22
C LEU A 37 -8.66 -13.43 -2.09
N ARG A 38 -8.05 -13.91 -3.18
CA ARG A 38 -7.25 -15.15 -3.16
C ARG A 38 -6.01 -15.06 -2.28
N TYR A 39 -5.39 -13.89 -2.21
CA TYR A 39 -4.25 -13.68 -1.33
C TYR A 39 -4.70 -13.62 0.13
N LEU A 40 -5.78 -12.87 0.38
CA LEU A 40 -6.33 -12.65 1.72
C LEU A 40 -7.03 -13.89 2.31
N ASP A 41 -7.35 -14.89 1.49
CA ASP A 41 -7.75 -16.22 1.98
C ASP A 41 -6.61 -16.93 2.73
N THR A 42 -5.35 -16.60 2.43
CA THR A 42 -4.16 -17.25 3.01
C THR A 42 -3.29 -16.32 3.85
N MET A 43 -3.44 -15.01 3.68
CA MET A 43 -2.66 -13.96 4.35
C MET A 43 -3.60 -12.98 5.04
N SER A 44 -3.24 -12.47 6.21
CA SER A 44 -4.10 -11.51 6.94
C SER A 44 -4.11 -10.11 6.35
N GLU A 45 -3.02 -9.71 5.70
CA GLU A 45 -2.83 -8.36 5.18
C GLU A 45 -1.85 -8.35 3.99
N ILE A 46 -1.99 -7.35 3.14
CA ILE A 46 -1.11 -7.12 1.98
C ILE A 46 -0.62 -5.68 2.05
N PHE A 47 0.68 -5.48 1.87
CA PHE A 47 1.27 -4.15 1.80
C PHE A 47 1.57 -3.73 0.37
N GLU A 48 1.25 -2.49 0.05
CA GLU A 48 1.42 -1.85 -1.25
C GLU A 48 2.12 -0.50 -1.09
N VAL A 49 2.74 -0.02 -2.17
CA VAL A 49 3.22 1.35 -2.26
C VAL A 49 2.38 2.08 -3.30
N TRP A 50 1.80 3.22 -2.94
CA TRP A 50 0.99 4.06 -3.83
C TRP A 50 1.66 5.41 -4.03
N THR A 51 1.29 6.10 -5.11
CA THR A 51 1.76 7.47 -5.40
C THR A 51 0.65 8.46 -5.05
N LEU A 52 0.95 9.42 -4.17
CA LEU A 52 0.00 10.47 -3.75
C LEU A 52 0.54 11.87 -4.07
N PRO A 53 -0.36 12.85 -4.27
CA PRO A 53 0.02 14.24 -4.42
C PRO A 53 0.28 14.85 -3.04
N THR A 54 1.32 15.68 -2.94
CA THR A 54 1.65 16.45 -1.74
C THR A 54 2.02 17.88 -2.11
N ALA A 55 2.13 18.77 -1.12
CA ALA A 55 2.60 20.14 -1.34
C ALA A 55 3.99 20.21 -2.01
N ASN A 56 4.80 19.16 -1.86
CA ASN A 56 6.17 19.07 -2.40
C ASN A 56 6.24 18.20 -3.68
N GLY A 57 5.10 17.96 -4.34
CA GLY A 57 4.98 17.10 -5.51
C GLY A 57 4.52 15.69 -5.18
N LEU A 58 4.83 14.72 -6.04
CA LEU A 58 4.43 13.32 -5.83
C LEU A 58 5.29 12.64 -4.75
N GLN A 59 4.64 11.86 -3.89
CA GLN A 59 5.30 11.11 -2.82
C GLN A 59 4.75 9.68 -2.76
N SER A 60 5.56 8.75 -2.26
CA SER A 60 5.14 7.37 -2.01
C SER A 60 4.46 7.21 -0.65
N VAL A 61 3.44 6.36 -0.59
CA VAL A 61 2.72 6.00 0.62
C VAL A 61 2.64 4.49 0.75
N TYR A 62 2.93 3.98 1.94
CA TYR A 62 2.60 2.60 2.28
C TYR A 62 1.11 2.47 2.56
N CYS A 63 0.47 1.57 1.84
CA CYS A 63 -0.91 1.18 2.03
C CYS A 63 -0.98 -0.27 2.51
N LYS A 64 -1.78 -0.50 3.53
CA LYS A 64 -2.15 -1.83 4.01
C LYS A 64 -3.53 -2.17 3.47
N THR A 65 -3.66 -3.35 2.91
CA THR A 65 -4.91 -3.88 2.36
C THR A 65 -5.31 -5.08 3.18
N THR A 66 -6.51 -5.04 3.75
CA THR A 66 -7.09 -6.13 4.55
C THR A 66 -8.48 -6.49 4.06
N LEU A 67 -8.95 -7.68 4.42
CA LEU A 67 -10.34 -8.07 4.28
C LEU A 67 -11.04 -7.82 5.63
N ILE A 68 -12.17 -7.12 5.60
CA ILE A 68 -13.02 -6.90 6.77
C ILE A 68 -14.41 -7.47 6.51
N ASP A 69 -15.03 -8.06 7.51
CA ASP A 69 -16.41 -8.50 7.43
C ASP A 69 -17.34 -7.47 8.04
N THR A 70 -18.43 -7.18 7.33
CA THR A 70 -19.48 -6.26 7.77
C THR A 70 -20.82 -6.99 7.75
N GLU A 71 -21.65 -6.74 8.75
CA GLU A 71 -22.94 -7.44 8.91
C GLU A 71 -23.87 -7.21 7.71
N ASP A 72 -23.88 -6.00 7.15
CA ASP A 72 -24.80 -5.62 6.07
C ASP A 72 -24.29 -5.93 4.65
N CYS A 73 -22.97 -5.92 4.44
CA CYS A 73 -22.36 -5.98 3.11
C CYS A 73 -21.44 -7.19 2.90
N GLY A 74 -21.19 -8.00 3.92
CA GLY A 74 -20.24 -9.12 3.87
C GLY A 74 -18.77 -8.67 3.83
N CYS A 75 -17.93 -9.46 3.16
CA CYS A 75 -16.49 -9.22 3.05
C CYS A 75 -16.18 -7.99 2.17
N LEU A 76 -15.43 -7.03 2.70
CA LEU A 76 -14.98 -5.82 2.01
C LEU A 76 -13.46 -5.71 2.03
N LEU A 77 -12.89 -5.20 0.93
CA LEU A 77 -11.49 -4.77 0.93
C LEU A 77 -11.37 -3.41 1.60
N LEU A 78 -10.52 -3.32 2.62
CA LEU A 78 -10.14 -2.08 3.28
C LEU A 78 -8.72 -1.69 2.88
N PHE A 79 -8.57 -0.45 2.43
CA PHE A 79 -7.27 0.15 2.13
C PHE A 79 -6.96 1.23 3.17
N GLU A 80 -5.85 1.08 3.87
CA GLU A 80 -5.41 1.97 4.95
C GLU A 80 -4.03 2.54 4.61
N ALA A 81 -3.93 3.87 4.50
CA ALA A 81 -2.64 4.54 4.39
C ALA A 81 -1.93 4.50 5.76
N VAL A 82 -0.78 3.82 5.83
CA VAL A 82 -0.06 3.56 7.09
C VAL A 82 1.07 4.56 7.31
N LYS A 83 1.79 4.94 6.24
CA LYS A 83 2.98 5.80 6.36
C LYS A 83 3.30 6.53 5.07
N LEU A 84 3.54 7.84 5.16
CA LEU A 84 4.17 8.64 4.11
C LEU A 84 5.67 8.36 4.08
N LEU A 85 6.21 8.04 2.91
CA LEU A 85 7.63 7.76 2.72
C LEU A 85 8.37 9.02 2.30
N ALA A 86 9.36 9.45 3.08
CA ALA A 86 10.12 10.67 2.80
C ALA A 86 10.81 10.60 1.41
N GLN A 87 10.83 11.73 0.71
CA GLN A 87 11.32 11.88 -0.68
C GLN A 87 12.80 11.50 -0.90
N ASN A 88 13.54 11.08 0.15
CA ASN A 88 14.95 10.70 0.11
C ASN A 88 15.25 9.31 0.71
N GLN A 89 14.22 8.50 1.00
CA GLN A 89 14.46 7.06 1.20
C GLN A 89 14.56 6.43 -0.19
N SER A 90 15.76 6.45 -0.77
CA SER A 90 16.04 5.71 -1.98
C SER A 90 15.86 4.22 -1.67
N ILE A 91 14.69 3.67 -1.99
CA ILE A 91 14.67 2.25 -2.31
C ILE A 91 15.38 2.18 -3.65
N HIS A 92 16.65 1.75 -3.64
CA HIS A 92 17.38 1.39 -4.84
C HIS A 92 16.71 0.17 -5.49
N THR A 93 15.52 0.35 -6.08
CA THR A 93 14.98 -0.58 -7.06
C THR A 93 15.62 -0.21 -8.38
N GLY A 94 16.89 -0.57 -8.55
CA GLY A 94 17.47 -0.66 -9.89
C GLY A 94 16.49 -1.45 -10.75
N SER A 95 16.22 -0.95 -11.96
CA SER A 95 15.25 -1.44 -12.92
C SER A 95 15.39 -2.95 -13.20
N ARG A 96 14.88 -3.79 -12.31
CA ARG A 96 14.63 -5.19 -12.56
C ARG A 96 13.15 -5.30 -12.76
N ARG A 97 12.77 -5.46 -14.04
CA ARG A 97 11.47 -5.99 -14.42
C ARG A 97 11.10 -7.08 -13.42
N TYR A 98 9.95 -6.92 -12.78
CA TYR A 98 9.40 -7.90 -11.86
C TYR A 98 9.42 -9.28 -12.55
N GLN A 99 10.40 -10.10 -12.20
CA GLN A 99 10.42 -11.50 -12.61
C GLN A 99 9.59 -12.24 -11.58
N ARG A 100 8.38 -12.61 -11.98
CA ARG A 100 7.51 -13.52 -11.24
C ARG A 100 8.26 -14.85 -11.09
N ARG A 101 8.94 -15.03 -9.95
CA ARG A 101 9.57 -16.28 -9.58
C ARG A 101 8.51 -17.10 -8.85
N ASN A 102 8.12 -18.22 -9.45
CA ASN A 102 7.42 -19.28 -8.75
C ASN A 102 8.19 -19.59 -7.45
N ASN A 103 7.48 -19.54 -6.32
CA ASN A 103 7.90 -19.84 -4.96
C ASN A 103 8.95 -18.89 -4.34
N GLY A 104 8.49 -18.09 -3.36
CA GLY A 104 9.35 -17.42 -2.38
C GLY A 104 9.24 -15.90 -2.40
N PHE A 105 8.34 -15.37 -1.56
CA PHE A 105 8.31 -13.96 -1.14
C PHE A 105 9.72 -13.50 -0.71
N SER A 106 10.16 -12.32 -1.16
CA SER A 106 11.41 -11.72 -0.67
C SER A 106 11.18 -11.15 0.74
N LEU A 107 11.79 -11.78 1.74
CA LEU A 107 11.83 -11.38 3.16
C LEU A 107 12.57 -10.05 3.42
N ALA A 108 13.17 -9.42 2.40
CA ALA A 108 14.02 -8.24 2.58
C ALA A 108 13.26 -6.96 3.01
N PHE A 109 11.93 -6.95 2.94
CA PHE A 109 11.12 -5.74 3.18
C PHE A 109 10.45 -5.72 4.56
N TYR A 110 10.27 -6.87 5.21
CA TYR A 110 9.67 -6.97 6.54
C TYR A 110 10.60 -6.39 7.62
N ASP A 111 11.91 -6.53 7.44
CA ASP A 111 12.92 -6.09 8.40
C ASP A 111 13.01 -4.57 8.54
N GLN A 112 12.78 -3.82 7.45
CA GLN A 112 12.80 -2.34 7.50
C GLN A 112 11.59 -1.78 8.26
N TYR A 113 10.41 -2.38 8.11
CA TYR A 113 9.21 -1.96 8.86
C TYR A 113 9.32 -2.28 10.34
N ARG A 114 9.94 -3.42 10.68
CA ARG A 114 10.19 -3.81 12.07
C ARG A 114 11.26 -2.94 12.72
N ALA A 115 12.33 -2.59 12.01
CA ALA A 115 13.37 -1.70 12.51
C ALA A 115 12.82 -0.31 12.85
N ASP A 116 11.98 0.27 11.96
CA ASP A 116 11.37 1.58 12.18
C ASP A 116 10.30 1.60 13.29
N ALA A 117 9.73 0.44 13.65
CA ALA A 117 8.72 0.31 14.71
C ALA A 117 9.33 0.11 16.11
N VAL A 118 10.57 -0.37 16.20
CA VAL A 118 11.30 -0.58 17.48
C VAL A 118 11.92 0.72 18.01
N ASP A 119 12.04 1.76 17.17
CA ASP A 119 12.78 2.98 17.50
C ASP A 119 11.91 4.17 17.96
N ARG A 120 10.64 3.94 18.32
CA ARG A 120 9.82 4.95 19.00
C ARG A 120 9.91 4.78 20.53
N PRO A 121 10.42 5.77 21.28
CA PRO A 121 10.28 5.74 22.74
C PRO A 121 8.80 5.92 23.11
N SER A 122 8.40 5.14 24.11
CA SER A 122 7.08 5.15 24.78
C SER A 122 6.73 6.49 25.40
#